data_AF-A0A1Z4GKX4-F1
#
_entry.id   AF-A0A1Z4GKX4-F1
#
_cell.length_a   1.000
_cell.length_b   1.000
_cell.length_c   1.000
_cell.angle_alpha   90.00
_cell.angle_beta   90.00
_cell.angle_gamma   90.00
#
_symmetry.space_group_name_H-M   'P 1'
#
loop_
_entity.id
_entity.type
_entity.pdbx_description
1 polymer ?
#
loop_
_entity_poly.entity_id
_entity_poly.type
_entity_poly.pdbx_seq_one_letter_code
_entity_poly.pdbx_strand_id
1 'polypeptide(L)'
;METSASVQSNLSSFNFFNFDFTTPQSTLDADLVRQLSFVPGLKEILMLRQVHALEHATVWVLSETKNAHTPPGRPNTIQLDNELLGGLSTDQGFYLYGEVNISNLRRAVSQALYRLTHGEWDLAVHPRCGTNLSVTMLLTAGLAVGVNLLLPFRPVEQLIGLGLAATTAAEIAPDIGSIAQRYLTTAIPFNLTVENITVNRDVWGRQGHFIKVKWREPNS
;
A
#
# COMPACT_ATOMS: atom_id res chain seq x y z
N MET A 1 -31.60 12.58 -56.59
CA MET A 1 -31.72 11.29 -55.87
C MET A 1 -30.30 10.88 -55.56
N GLU A 2 -29.94 10.83 -54.28
CA GLU A 2 -28.84 10.07 -53.68
C GLU A 2 -28.93 10.39 -52.17
N THR A 3 -29.49 9.44 -51.43
CA THR A 3 -29.76 9.49 -50.00
C THR A 3 -28.49 9.07 -49.23
N SER A 4 -27.89 9.98 -48.47
CA SER A 4 -26.83 9.62 -47.53
C SER A 4 -27.46 8.99 -46.28
N ALA A 5 -27.35 7.67 -46.17
CA ALA A 5 -27.72 6.92 -44.99
C ALA A 5 -26.69 7.15 -43.87
N SER A 6 -27.15 7.67 -42.74
CA SER A 6 -26.40 7.73 -41.49
C SER A 6 -26.21 6.32 -40.93
N VAL A 7 -24.97 5.83 -40.88
CA VAL A 7 -24.64 4.59 -40.19
C VAL A 7 -24.55 4.90 -38.70
N GLN A 8 -25.62 4.57 -37.98
CA GLN A 8 -25.69 4.59 -36.53
C GLN A 8 -24.97 3.33 -36.03
N SER A 9 -23.69 3.46 -35.67
CA SER A 9 -22.94 2.35 -35.07
C SER A 9 -23.34 2.18 -33.61
N ASN A 10 -24.30 1.29 -33.36
CA ASN A 10 -24.57 0.70 -32.05
C ASN A 10 -23.33 -0.07 -31.57
N LEU A 11 -22.45 0.59 -30.82
CA LEU A 11 -21.38 -0.06 -30.04
C LEU A 11 -21.90 -0.34 -28.63
N SER A 12 -22.72 -1.38 -28.51
CA SER A 12 -23.25 -1.86 -27.23
C SER A 12 -23.13 -3.38 -27.16
N SER A 13 -21.91 -3.86 -26.90
CA SER A 13 -21.69 -5.29 -26.58
C SER A 13 -20.42 -5.64 -25.79
N PHE A 14 -19.56 -4.69 -25.37
CA PHE A 14 -18.31 -5.02 -24.65
C PHE A 14 -17.96 -4.11 -23.45
N ASN A 15 -18.95 -3.55 -22.75
CA ASN A 15 -18.74 -2.75 -21.52
C ASN A 15 -18.58 -3.60 -20.23
N PHE A 16 -18.09 -4.83 -20.31
CA PHE A 16 -18.00 -5.74 -19.15
C PHE A 16 -16.76 -5.50 -18.26
N PHE A 17 -15.77 -4.72 -18.70
CA PHE A 17 -14.51 -4.51 -17.98
C PHE A 17 -14.01 -3.05 -18.01
N ASN A 18 -14.90 -2.07 -17.87
CA ASN A 18 -14.47 -0.67 -17.76
C ASN A 18 -14.05 -0.35 -16.32
N PHE A 19 -13.01 -1.02 -15.84
CA PHE A 19 -12.38 -0.71 -14.55
C PHE A 19 -11.40 0.45 -14.76
N ASP A 20 -11.78 1.65 -14.33
CA ASP A 20 -10.83 2.75 -14.22
C ASP A 20 -10.00 2.55 -12.94
N PHE A 21 -8.81 1.98 -13.10
CA PHE A 21 -7.88 1.70 -11.99
C PHE A 21 -7.16 2.96 -11.47
N THR A 22 -7.36 4.13 -12.10
CA THR A 22 -6.67 5.36 -11.73
C THR A 22 -7.38 6.12 -10.61
N THR A 23 -8.70 5.97 -10.50
CA THR A 23 -9.51 6.54 -9.43
C THR A 23 -10.12 5.44 -8.56
N PRO A 24 -9.83 5.40 -7.24
CA PRO A 24 -10.47 4.46 -6.32
C PRO A 24 -11.99 4.59 -6.35
N GLN A 25 -12.68 3.48 -6.66
CA GLN A 25 -14.13 3.39 -6.64
C GLN A 25 -14.58 2.57 -5.43
N SER A 26 -15.62 3.03 -4.73
CA SER A 26 -16.06 2.42 -3.46
C SER A 26 -16.74 1.05 -3.59
N THR A 27 -17.19 0.69 -4.79
CA THR A 27 -17.88 -0.60 -5.04
C THR A 27 -16.99 -1.64 -5.74
N LEU A 28 -15.86 -1.22 -6.33
CA LEU A 28 -15.05 -2.05 -7.23
C LEU A 28 -14.63 -3.38 -6.59
N ASP A 29 -14.05 -3.35 -5.40
CA ASP A 29 -13.60 -4.58 -4.73
C ASP A 29 -14.76 -5.49 -4.33
N ALA A 30 -15.90 -4.92 -3.95
CA ALA A 30 -17.11 -5.71 -3.63
C ALA A 30 -17.71 -6.36 -4.89
N ASP A 31 -17.74 -5.65 -6.00
CA ASP A 31 -18.23 -6.18 -7.27
C ASP A 31 -17.29 -7.29 -7.80
N LEU A 32 -15.97 -7.12 -7.64
CA LEU A 32 -15.00 -8.18 -7.95
C LEU A 32 -15.23 -9.45 -7.12
N VAL A 33 -15.42 -9.33 -5.81
CA VAL A 33 -15.70 -10.48 -4.93
C VAL A 33 -17.00 -11.17 -5.33
N ARG A 34 -18.04 -10.42 -5.75
CA ARG A 34 -19.33 -10.98 -6.20
C ARG A 34 -19.22 -11.70 -7.54
N GLN A 35 -18.52 -11.11 -8.51
CA GLN A 35 -18.40 -11.65 -9.86
C GLN A 35 -17.43 -12.83 -9.94
N LEU A 36 -16.35 -12.78 -9.15
CA LEU A 36 -15.27 -13.76 -9.14
C LEU A 36 -15.23 -14.58 -7.86
N SER A 37 -16.41 -14.84 -7.25
CA SER A 37 -16.52 -15.60 -5.99
C SER A 37 -15.98 -17.04 -6.09
N PHE A 38 -15.76 -17.54 -7.30
CA PHE A 38 -15.16 -18.85 -7.57
C PHE A 38 -13.62 -18.85 -7.47
N VAL A 39 -12.96 -17.69 -7.43
CA VAL A 39 -11.50 -17.57 -7.33
C VAL A 39 -11.08 -17.68 -5.87
N PRO A 40 -10.39 -18.77 -5.46
CA PRO A 40 -9.95 -18.93 -4.08
C PRO A 40 -8.94 -17.85 -3.70
N GLY A 41 -9.05 -17.27 -2.49
CA GLY A 41 -8.08 -16.29 -1.99
C GLY A 41 -8.29 -14.85 -2.48
N LEU A 42 -9.22 -14.61 -3.41
CA LEU A 42 -9.42 -13.27 -3.99
C LEU A 42 -9.83 -12.25 -2.92
N LYS A 43 -10.79 -12.62 -2.06
CA LYS A 43 -11.28 -11.73 -1.00
C LYS A 43 -10.18 -11.41 0.00
N GLU A 44 -9.37 -12.40 0.35
CA GLU A 44 -8.25 -12.27 1.28
C GLU A 44 -7.18 -11.33 0.74
N ILE A 45 -6.86 -11.42 -0.56
CA ILE A 45 -5.92 -10.50 -1.23
C ILE A 45 -6.47 -9.07 -1.26
N LEU A 46 -7.74 -8.89 -1.60
CA LEU A 46 -8.38 -7.56 -1.61
C LEU A 46 -8.44 -6.96 -0.20
N MET A 47 -8.80 -7.77 0.80
CA MET A 47 -8.77 -7.38 2.20
C MET A 47 -7.37 -6.97 2.64
N LEU A 48 -6.34 -7.76 2.33
CA LEU A 48 -4.96 -7.46 2.69
C LEU A 48 -4.52 -6.09 2.15
N ARG A 49 -4.84 -5.78 0.89
CA ARG A 49 -4.51 -4.48 0.28
C ARG A 49 -5.21 -3.31 1.00
N GLN A 50 -6.49 -3.47 1.33
CA GLN A 50 -7.23 -2.44 2.08
C GLN A 50 -6.71 -2.27 3.51
N VAL A 51 -6.36 -3.38 4.17
CA VAL A 51 -5.76 -3.37 5.51
C VAL A 51 -4.40 -2.66 5.49
N HIS A 52 -3.59 -2.94 4.47
CA HIS A 52 -2.26 -2.34 4.31
C HIS A 52 -2.31 -0.82 4.11
N ALA A 53 -3.27 -0.31 3.33
CA ALA A 53 -3.50 1.12 3.24
C ALA A 53 -3.88 1.73 4.61
N LEU A 54 -4.77 1.08 5.36
CA LEU A 54 -5.20 1.56 6.67
C LEU A 54 -4.07 1.55 7.69
N GLU A 55 -3.17 0.57 7.64
CA GLU A 55 -1.94 0.52 8.43
C GLU A 55 -1.08 1.76 8.16
N HIS A 56 -0.74 2.01 6.89
CA HIS A 56 0.06 3.17 6.48
C HIS A 56 -0.55 4.49 6.95
N ALA A 57 -1.85 4.69 6.71
CA ALA A 57 -2.53 5.91 7.12
C ALA A 57 -2.59 6.07 8.64
N THR A 58 -2.72 4.97 9.39
CA THR A 58 -2.67 5.01 10.86
C THR A 58 -1.30 5.46 11.36
N VAL A 59 -0.21 4.97 10.75
CA VAL A 59 1.16 5.39 11.09
C VAL A 59 1.38 6.87 10.76
N TRP A 60 0.87 7.36 9.63
CA TRP A 60 0.90 8.78 9.28
C TRP A 60 0.21 9.64 10.33
N VAL A 61 -1.04 9.33 10.70
CA VAL A 61 -1.82 10.08 11.68
C VAL A 61 -1.16 10.07 13.06
N LEU A 62 -0.59 8.94 13.49
CA LEU A 62 0.15 8.87 14.75
C LEU A 62 1.41 9.74 14.73
N SER A 63 2.11 9.79 13.60
CA SER A 63 3.32 10.59 13.43
C SER A 63 3.01 12.10 13.43
N GLU A 64 1.94 12.52 12.75
CA GLU A 64 1.44 13.90 12.79
C GLU A 64 1.10 14.35 14.22
N THR A 65 0.41 13.49 14.97
CA THR A 65 0.02 13.80 16.36
C THR A 65 1.25 13.99 17.25
N LYS A 66 2.29 13.17 17.10
CA LYS A 66 3.53 13.30 17.86
C LYS A 66 4.27 14.61 17.53
N ASN A 67 4.32 14.98 16.25
CA ASN A 67 4.99 16.20 15.80
C ASN A 67 4.27 17.47 16.30
N ALA A 68 2.94 17.47 16.38
CA ALA A 68 2.17 18.58 16.93
C ALA A 68 2.45 18.88 18.42
N HIS A 69 2.96 17.89 19.17
CA HIS A 69 3.30 18.04 20.59
C HIS A 69 4.79 18.36 20.82
N THR A 70 5.59 18.53 19.75
CA THR A 70 7.01 18.85 19.87
C THR A 70 7.22 20.38 19.93
N PRO A 71 8.01 20.93 20.88
CA PRO A 71 8.19 22.37 21.02
C PRO A 71 8.76 23.02 19.74
N PRO A 72 8.31 24.24 19.39
CA PRO A 72 8.84 24.98 18.24
C PRO A 72 10.28 25.42 18.56
N GLY A 73 11.27 24.78 17.94
CA GLY A 73 12.68 25.09 18.19
C GLY A 73 13.69 24.02 17.78
N ARG A 74 13.23 22.78 17.49
CA ARG A 74 14.03 21.79 16.75
C ARG A 74 13.72 21.90 15.25
N PRO A 75 14.71 21.89 14.35
CA PRO A 75 14.48 22.01 12.93
C PRO A 75 13.61 20.84 12.43
N ASN A 76 12.37 21.14 12.06
CA ASN A 76 11.39 20.22 11.48
C ASN A 76 11.62 20.00 9.97
N THR A 77 12.86 19.78 9.54
CA THR A 77 13.17 19.73 8.08
C THR A 77 12.97 18.34 7.47
N ILE A 78 12.63 17.34 8.26
CA ILE A 78 12.19 16.03 7.76
C ILE A 78 10.95 15.71 8.57
N GLN A 79 9.83 15.43 7.91
CA GLN A 79 8.64 14.87 8.53
C GLN A 79 9.08 13.55 9.17
N LEU A 80 9.52 13.61 10.42
CA LEU A 80 9.98 12.45 11.16
C LEU A 80 8.73 11.60 11.33
N ASP A 81 8.60 10.60 10.49
CA ASP A 81 7.74 9.48 10.76
C ASP A 81 8.16 8.90 12.12
N ASN A 82 7.23 8.32 12.85
CA ASN A 82 7.57 7.74 14.15
C ASN A 82 8.42 6.49 13.86
N GLU A 83 9.75 6.65 13.76
CA GLU A 83 10.72 5.64 13.32
C GLU A 83 10.59 4.32 14.11
N LEU A 84 10.09 4.42 15.34
CA LEU A 84 9.87 3.33 16.28
C LEU A 84 8.58 2.54 16.05
N LEU A 85 7.69 2.99 15.16
CA LEU A 85 6.49 2.24 14.77
C LEU A 85 6.80 1.36 13.57
N GLY A 86 6.51 0.06 13.73
CA GLY A 86 6.50 -0.91 12.66
C GLY A 86 5.12 -1.52 12.51
N GLY A 87 4.71 -1.83 11.27
CA GLY A 87 3.43 -2.47 11.00
C GLY A 87 3.59 -3.79 10.27
N LEU A 88 2.57 -4.64 10.40
CA LEU A 88 2.46 -5.90 9.68
C LEU A 88 0.98 -6.17 9.38
N SER A 89 0.61 -6.06 8.12
CA SER A 89 -0.75 -6.30 7.64
C SER A 89 -1.04 -7.77 7.36
N THR A 90 -2.27 -8.18 7.67
CA THR A 90 -2.88 -9.46 7.31
C THR A 90 -4.26 -9.20 6.67
N ASP A 91 -4.89 -10.23 6.12
CA ASP A 91 -6.25 -10.18 5.60
C ASP A 91 -7.32 -9.99 6.70
N GLN A 92 -6.95 -10.13 7.98
CA GLN A 92 -7.87 -10.01 9.12
C GLN A 92 -7.69 -8.70 9.92
N GLY A 93 -6.67 -7.91 9.60
CA GLY A 93 -6.26 -6.75 10.38
C GLY A 93 -4.76 -6.51 10.30
N PHE A 94 -4.24 -5.58 11.08
CA PHE A 94 -2.81 -5.30 11.10
C PHE A 94 -2.28 -5.24 12.53
N TYR A 95 -1.02 -5.64 12.67
CA TYR A 95 -0.24 -5.42 13.87
C TYR A 95 0.44 -4.06 13.77
N LEU A 96 0.44 -3.33 14.89
CA LEU A 96 1.24 -2.13 15.07
C LEU A 96 2.16 -2.35 16.28
N TYR A 97 3.46 -2.38 16.03
CA TYR A 97 4.50 -2.53 17.04
C TYR A 97 5.07 -1.17 17.42
N GLY A 98 5.33 -0.99 18.71
CA GLY A 98 5.88 0.24 19.26
C GLY A 98 5.03 0.82 20.39
N GLU A 99 5.59 1.79 21.09
CA GLU A 99 4.95 2.39 22.25
C GLU A 99 3.89 3.41 21.80
N VAL A 100 2.62 2.98 21.84
CA VAL A 100 1.46 3.83 21.53
C VAL A 100 0.39 3.64 22.58
N ASN A 101 -0.12 4.76 23.12
CA ASN A 101 -1.29 4.75 23.99
C ASN A 101 -2.53 4.27 23.21
N ILE A 102 -3.26 3.28 23.74
CA ILE A 102 -4.42 2.66 23.07
C ILE A 102 -5.53 3.66 22.71
N SER A 103 -5.73 4.71 23.51
CA SER A 103 -6.73 5.75 23.23
C SER A 103 -6.31 6.61 22.03
N ASN A 104 -5.01 6.91 21.91
CA ASN A 104 -4.46 7.61 20.75
C ASN A 104 -4.51 6.72 19.51
N LEU A 105 -4.20 5.44 19.64
CA LEU A 105 -4.29 4.47 18.55
C LEU A 105 -5.73 4.37 18.01
N ARG A 106 -6.73 4.23 18.88
CA ARG A 106 -8.14 4.16 18.48
C ARG A 106 -8.57 5.40 17.69
N ARG A 107 -8.15 6.58 18.14
CA ARG A 107 -8.42 7.85 17.43
C ARG A 107 -7.72 7.89 16.08
N ALA A 108 -6.44 7.52 16.04
CA ALA A 108 -5.65 7.53 14.82
C ALA A 108 -6.19 6.58 13.75
N VAL A 109 -6.56 5.35 14.12
CA VAL A 109 -7.19 4.38 13.22
C VAL A 109 -8.50 4.91 12.66
N SER A 110 -9.34 5.51 13.51
CA SER A 110 -10.63 6.07 13.07
C SER A 110 -10.44 7.25 12.11
N GLN A 111 -9.50 8.13 12.41
CA GLN A 111 -9.15 9.27 11.56
C GLN A 111 -8.49 8.82 10.25
N ALA A 112 -7.60 7.83 10.28
CA ALA A 112 -6.96 7.26 9.10
C ALA A 112 -7.97 6.66 8.13
N LEU A 113 -8.91 5.85 8.65
CA LEU A 113 -10.00 5.28 7.86
C LEU A 113 -10.87 6.37 7.23
N TYR A 114 -11.21 7.40 8.01
CA TYR A 114 -11.98 8.54 7.54
C TYR A 114 -11.24 9.28 6.42
N ARG A 115 -10.00 9.71 6.63
CA ARG A 115 -9.20 10.48 5.66
C ARG A 115 -8.99 9.72 4.35
N LEU A 116 -8.61 8.44 4.41
CA LEU A 116 -8.46 7.60 3.23
C LEU A 116 -9.75 7.50 2.40
N THR A 117 -10.88 7.27 3.06
CA THR A 117 -12.18 7.13 2.38
C THR A 117 -12.76 8.47 1.90
N HIS A 118 -12.18 9.60 2.31
CA HIS A 118 -12.60 10.96 1.93
C HIS A 118 -11.60 11.66 0.98
N GLY A 119 -10.67 10.92 0.37
CA GLY A 119 -9.85 11.42 -0.74
C GLY A 119 -8.37 11.66 -0.40
N GLU A 120 -7.95 11.49 0.85
CA GLU A 120 -6.52 11.57 1.22
C GLU A 120 -5.80 10.25 0.90
N TRP A 121 -5.83 9.85 -0.37
CA TRP A 121 -5.34 8.55 -0.84
C TRP A 121 -3.83 8.38 -0.73
N ASP A 122 -3.07 9.47 -0.70
CA ASP A 122 -1.61 9.41 -0.56
C ASP A 122 -1.18 8.86 0.81
N LEU A 123 -2.07 8.86 1.81
CA LEU A 123 -1.86 8.19 3.10
C LEU A 123 -1.74 6.66 2.97
N ALA A 124 -2.18 6.08 1.84
CA ALA A 124 -2.05 4.65 1.58
C ALA A 124 -0.62 4.24 1.19
N VAL A 125 0.30 5.19 0.96
CA VAL A 125 1.70 4.92 0.61
C VAL A 125 2.59 5.41 1.74
N HIS A 126 3.60 4.60 2.11
CA HIS A 126 4.53 4.94 3.18
C HIS A 126 6.00 4.71 2.74
N PRO A 127 6.93 5.65 3.03
CA PRO A 127 8.32 5.55 2.56
C PRO A 127 9.08 4.34 3.15
N ARG A 128 8.71 3.91 4.35
CA ARG A 128 9.32 2.75 5.05
C ARG A 128 8.57 1.42 4.86
N CYS A 129 7.68 1.32 3.87
CA CYS A 129 6.98 0.07 3.59
C CYS A 129 7.97 -1.02 3.12
N GLY A 130 7.78 -2.26 3.60
CA GLY A 130 8.58 -3.41 3.17
C GLY A 130 8.53 -3.66 1.65
N THR A 131 7.46 -3.23 0.97
CA THR A 131 7.36 -3.27 -0.50
C THR A 131 8.52 -2.53 -1.18
N ASN A 132 8.99 -1.40 -0.62
CA ASN A 132 10.12 -0.66 -1.19
C ASN A 132 11.40 -1.49 -1.16
N LEU A 133 11.67 -2.17 -0.04
CA LEU A 133 12.83 -3.05 0.08
C LEU A 133 12.76 -4.22 -0.92
N SER A 134 11.59 -4.84 -1.05
CA SER A 134 11.37 -5.94 -2.01
C SER A 134 11.61 -5.49 -3.45
N VAL A 135 11.13 -4.29 -3.82
CA VAL A 135 11.38 -3.70 -5.15
C VAL A 135 12.87 -3.43 -5.37
N THR A 136 13.57 -2.85 -4.39
CA THR A 136 15.03 -2.64 -4.49
C THR A 136 15.77 -3.96 -4.70
N MET A 137 15.42 -5.00 -3.94
CA MET A 137 16.05 -6.33 -4.07
C MET A 137 15.78 -6.94 -5.45
N LEU A 138 14.54 -6.85 -5.94
CA LEU A 138 14.17 -7.38 -7.26
C LEU A 138 14.92 -6.66 -8.39
N LEU A 139 14.97 -5.32 -8.36
CA LEU A 139 15.70 -4.52 -9.35
C LEU A 139 17.20 -4.81 -9.31
N THR A 140 17.79 -4.84 -8.10
CA THR A 140 19.22 -5.13 -7.92
C THR A 140 19.55 -6.52 -8.46
N ALA A 141 18.77 -7.54 -8.11
CA ALA A 141 18.98 -8.90 -8.58
C ALA A 141 18.81 -9.01 -10.11
N GLY A 142 17.77 -8.38 -10.67
CA GLY A 142 17.53 -8.37 -12.11
C GLY A 142 18.68 -7.71 -12.89
N LEU A 143 19.15 -6.55 -12.44
CA LEU A 143 20.29 -5.86 -13.05
C LEU A 143 21.60 -6.63 -12.88
N ALA A 144 21.82 -7.26 -11.71
CA ALA A 144 22.98 -8.11 -11.47
C ALA A 144 23.02 -9.32 -12.41
N VAL A 145 21.87 -9.98 -12.65
CA VAL A 145 21.75 -11.05 -13.65
C VAL A 145 22.04 -10.50 -15.04
N GLY A 146 21.51 -9.32 -15.39
CA GLY A 146 21.81 -8.66 -16.66
C GLY A 146 23.31 -8.39 -16.85
N VAL A 147 23.99 -7.89 -15.82
CA VAL A 147 25.45 -7.71 -15.80
C VAL A 147 26.18 -9.02 -16.06
N ASN A 148 25.77 -10.10 -15.40
CA ASN A 148 26.40 -11.40 -15.55
C ASN A 148 26.23 -11.98 -16.97
N LEU A 149 25.09 -11.72 -17.62
CA LEU A 149 24.80 -12.19 -18.97
C LEU A 149 25.45 -11.33 -20.07
N LEU A 150 25.62 -10.02 -19.85
CA LEU A 150 26.07 -9.07 -20.86
C LEU A 150 27.57 -8.75 -20.79
N LEU A 151 28.18 -8.78 -19.61
CA LEU A 151 29.60 -8.48 -19.44
C LEU A 151 30.47 -9.75 -19.47
N PRO A 152 31.74 -9.66 -19.91
CA PRO A 152 32.66 -10.77 -19.86
C PRO A 152 32.85 -11.30 -18.43
N PHE A 153 33.12 -12.60 -18.28
CA PHE A 153 33.34 -13.29 -16.99
C PHE A 153 34.69 -12.95 -16.34
N ARG A 154 35.09 -11.67 -16.37
CA ARG A 154 36.31 -11.17 -15.74
C ARG A 154 35.95 -10.52 -14.38
N PRO A 155 36.66 -10.85 -13.29
CA PRO A 155 36.24 -10.45 -11.93
C PRO A 155 36.08 -8.94 -11.73
N VAL A 156 36.94 -8.13 -12.33
CA VAL A 156 36.94 -6.66 -12.15
C VAL A 156 35.72 -6.04 -12.85
N GLU A 157 35.47 -6.43 -14.09
CA GLU A 157 34.33 -5.96 -14.88
C GLU A 157 33.00 -6.36 -14.24
N GLN A 158 32.91 -7.58 -13.71
CA GLN A 158 31.73 -8.05 -12.97
C GLN A 158 31.53 -7.27 -11.67
N LEU A 159 32.60 -6.96 -10.93
CA LEU A 159 32.50 -6.19 -9.69
C LEU A 159 32.04 -4.74 -9.95
N ILE A 160 32.62 -4.09 -10.97
CA ILE A 160 32.21 -2.74 -11.38
C ILE A 160 30.76 -2.77 -11.87
N GLY A 161 30.40 -3.74 -12.71
CA GLY A 161 29.04 -3.91 -13.22
C GLY A 161 28.03 -4.12 -12.10
N LEU A 162 28.35 -4.94 -11.09
CA LEU A 162 27.49 -5.18 -9.95
C LEU A 162 27.32 -3.92 -9.08
N GLY A 163 28.40 -3.15 -8.88
CA GLY A 163 28.33 -1.85 -8.21
C GLY A 163 27.39 -0.89 -8.94
N LEU A 164 27.53 -0.77 -10.26
CA LEU A 164 26.65 0.05 -11.08
C LEU A 164 25.19 -0.42 -11.05
N ALA A 165 24.96 -1.73 -11.11
CA ALA A 165 23.63 -2.33 -11.01
C ALA A 165 22.97 -1.98 -9.66
N ALA A 166 23.71 -2.12 -8.56
CA ALA A 166 23.20 -1.79 -7.23
C ALA A 166 22.88 -0.28 -7.10
N THR A 167 23.77 0.61 -7.54
CA THR A 167 23.51 2.06 -7.51
C THR A 167 22.30 2.43 -8.38
N THR A 168 22.22 1.88 -9.60
CA THR A 168 21.09 2.14 -10.51
C THR A 168 19.78 1.66 -9.92
N ALA A 169 19.76 0.46 -9.31
CA ALA A 169 18.58 -0.05 -8.63
C ALA A 169 18.18 0.85 -7.45
N ALA A 170 19.14 1.30 -6.63
CA ALA A 170 18.87 2.15 -5.47
C ALA A 170 18.26 3.51 -5.84
N GLU A 171 18.67 4.10 -6.96
CA GLU A 171 18.12 5.36 -7.47
C GLU A 171 16.69 5.21 -8.00
N ILE A 172 16.39 4.10 -8.67
CA ILE A 172 15.09 3.88 -9.32
C ILE A 172 14.05 3.29 -8.35
N ALA A 173 14.49 2.52 -7.35
CA ALA A 173 13.61 1.75 -6.48
C ALA A 173 12.59 2.55 -5.67
N PRO A 174 12.88 3.76 -5.14
CA PRO A 174 11.91 4.53 -4.37
C PRO A 174 10.63 4.85 -5.17
N ASP A 175 10.78 5.28 -6.41
CA ASP A 175 9.66 5.64 -7.29
C ASP A 175 8.86 4.40 -7.69
N ILE A 176 9.53 3.34 -8.13
CA ILE A 176 8.88 2.06 -8.47
C ILE A 176 8.21 1.45 -7.24
N GLY A 177 8.83 1.56 -6.06
CA GLY A 177 8.29 1.12 -4.78
C GLY A 177 6.99 1.82 -4.42
N SER A 178 6.95 3.15 -4.57
CA SER A 178 5.74 3.96 -4.37
C SER A 178 4.61 3.55 -5.33
N ILE A 179 4.93 3.33 -6.61
CA ILE A 179 3.97 2.86 -7.62
C ILE A 179 3.45 1.46 -7.25
N ALA A 180 4.35 0.53 -6.90
CA ALA A 180 3.98 -0.82 -6.49
C ALA A 180 3.10 -0.81 -5.24
N GLN A 181 3.38 0.07 -4.28
CA GLN A 181 2.49 0.27 -3.14
C GLN A 181 1.10 0.69 -3.60
N ARG A 182 1.00 1.82 -4.33
CA ARG A 182 -0.26 2.43 -4.73
C ARG A 182 -1.17 1.50 -5.54
N TYR A 183 -0.59 0.72 -6.44
CA TYR A 183 -1.37 -0.06 -7.41
C TYR A 183 -1.40 -1.56 -7.14
N LEU A 184 -0.43 -2.12 -6.42
CA LEU A 184 -0.34 -3.56 -6.19
C LEU A 184 -0.57 -3.95 -4.73
N THR A 185 0.07 -3.27 -3.78
CA THR A 185 0.08 -3.74 -2.38
C THR A 185 -0.91 -3.01 -1.47
N THR A 186 -1.48 -1.89 -1.90
CA THR A 186 -2.50 -1.16 -1.15
C THR A 186 -3.76 -0.89 -1.99
N ALA A 187 -4.88 -0.62 -1.30
CA ALA A 187 -6.18 -0.25 -1.86
C ALA A 187 -6.95 0.60 -0.85
N ILE A 188 -7.81 1.52 -1.29
CA ILE A 188 -8.56 2.37 -0.36
C ILE A 188 -9.59 1.53 0.41
N PRO A 189 -9.65 1.61 1.75
CA PRO A 189 -10.44 0.71 2.60
C PRO A 189 -11.93 1.02 2.64
N PHE A 190 -12.60 1.05 1.47
CA PHE A 190 -14.04 1.29 1.39
C PHE A 190 -14.88 0.14 1.96
N ASN A 191 -14.34 -1.08 1.98
CA ASN A 191 -15.03 -2.28 2.44
C ASN A 191 -14.54 -2.77 3.80
N LEU A 192 -13.86 -1.92 4.58
CA LEU A 192 -13.38 -2.28 5.91
C LEU A 192 -14.13 -1.56 7.03
N THR A 193 -14.24 -2.27 8.14
CA THR A 193 -14.58 -1.68 9.43
C THR A 193 -13.69 -2.23 10.51
N VAL A 194 -13.35 -1.36 11.46
CA VAL A 194 -12.58 -1.74 12.64
C VAL A 194 -13.52 -2.45 13.61
N GLU A 195 -13.20 -3.68 13.98
CA GLU A 195 -13.99 -4.50 14.90
C GLU A 195 -13.49 -4.32 16.33
N ASN A 196 -12.17 -4.46 16.54
CA ASN A 196 -11.56 -4.39 17.86
C ASN A 196 -10.08 -3.97 17.75
N ILE A 197 -9.53 -3.41 18.81
CA ILE A 197 -8.10 -3.16 18.99
C ILE A 197 -7.68 -3.87 20.27
N THR A 198 -6.88 -4.93 20.13
CA THR A 198 -6.38 -5.72 21.24
C THR A 198 -4.89 -5.46 21.47
N VAL A 199 -4.47 -5.45 22.73
CA VAL A 199 -3.04 -5.40 23.06
C VAL A 199 -2.46 -6.78 22.77
N ASN A 200 -1.36 -6.81 22.02
CA ASN A 200 -0.61 -8.01 21.72
C ASN A 200 0.85 -7.85 22.19
N ARG A 201 1.50 -8.96 22.51
CA ARG A 201 2.95 -9.00 22.74
C ARG A 201 3.54 -9.99 21.77
N ASP A 202 4.57 -9.56 21.05
CA ASP A 202 5.28 -10.50 20.18
C ASP A 202 6.04 -11.54 21.02
N VAL A 203 6.60 -12.54 20.33
CA VAL A 203 7.37 -13.63 20.93
C VAL A 203 8.63 -13.14 21.66
N TRP A 204 9.07 -11.92 21.36
CA TRP A 204 10.22 -11.25 21.98
C TRP A 204 9.80 -10.27 23.09
N GLY A 205 8.53 -10.26 23.47
CA GLY A 205 7.98 -9.45 24.56
C GLY A 205 7.75 -7.97 24.23
N ARG A 206 7.93 -7.56 22.97
CA ARG A 206 7.68 -6.18 22.54
C ARG A 206 6.18 -5.93 22.52
N GLN A 207 5.78 -4.78 23.05
CA GLN A 207 4.38 -4.37 23.05
C GLN A 207 3.94 -3.98 21.64
N GLY A 208 2.77 -4.48 21.26
CA GLY A 208 2.09 -4.10 20.04
C GLY A 208 0.59 -4.11 20.23
N HIS A 209 -0.13 -3.74 19.18
CA HIS A 209 -1.57 -3.77 19.12
C HIS A 209 -2.00 -4.49 17.85
N PHE A 210 -3.03 -5.31 17.95
CA PHE A 210 -3.67 -5.89 16.77
C PHE A 210 -5.00 -5.18 16.52
N ILE A 211 -5.10 -4.55 15.36
CA ILE A 211 -6.29 -3.85 14.91
C ILE A 211 -7.05 -4.83 14.02
N LYS A 212 -8.05 -5.50 14.60
CA LYS A 212 -8.90 -6.44 13.89
C LYS A 212 -9.91 -5.68 13.03
N VAL A 213 -10.02 -6.07 11.77
CA VAL A 213 -11.03 -5.52 10.85
C VAL A 213 -12.00 -6.61 10.41
N LYS A 214 -13.12 -6.17 9.85
CA LYS A 214 -14.06 -7.05 9.15
C LYS A 214 -14.49 -6.40 7.84
N TRP A 215 -14.79 -7.25 6.87
CA TRP A 215 -15.40 -6.84 5.61
C TRP A 215 -16.77 -6.21 5.83
N ARG A 216 -17.03 -5.08 5.17
CA ARG A 216 -18.30 -4.36 5.12
C ARG A 216 -18.72 -4.27 3.66
N GLU A 217 -19.89 -4.80 3.37
CA GLU A 217 -20.55 -4.60 2.07
C GLU A 217 -20.85 -3.11 1.87
N PRO A 218 -20.64 -2.54 0.67
CA PRO A 218 -20.99 -1.16 0.40
C PRO A 218 -22.51 -0.98 0.57
N ASN A 219 -22.91 0.12 1.20
CA ASN A 219 -24.32 0.48 1.26
C ASN A 219 -24.81 0.71 -0.18
N SER A 220 -25.91 0.05 -0.53
CA SER A 220 -26.57 0.14 -1.84
C SER A 220 -27.06 1.56 -2.14
#